data_AF-A0A2V9D136-F1
#
_entry.id   AF-A0A2V9D136-F1
#
_cell.length_a   1.000
_cell.length_b   1.000
_cell.length_c   1.000
_cell.angle_alpha   90.00
_cell.angle_beta   90.00
_cell.angle_gamma   90.00
#
_symmetry.space_group_name_H-M   'P 1'
#
loop_
_entity.id
_entity.type
_entity.pdbx_description
1 polymer ?
#
loop_
_entity_poly.entity_id
_entity_poly.type
_entity_poly.pdbx_seq_one_letter_code
_entity_poly.pdbx_strand_id
1 'polypeptide(L)'
;MPRETTSVSREDYLKAIWELEQDDQAPISARLAEELEVTPPAVTAALKRMTRDGLLRIERDGYIRLTRQGRSEAERLALRHQLAEKLLTDVIGLDWTLAHAAAERLEHGLSPEVEALLIRRFGADSACPHGVPLRGGLARLKRTQHAVVLADVPVGRAVEILAVYEKDPKFLEFLDARKLRPGVRIRVVHREYDETPTAPVAGHKAYLGKPATSRIWGRILACTVLLDGKAVKSCTLLAVQASGGEVTTIEGLASNSQKGSGNGAAGNGALHAVQEGFWEKHGLQCGYCTPGMILAAVDLLQRKKNPNESEIRSALSGNLCRCTGYQHIIEAVQYAAKKMNARKPLKMSASSGRTP
;
A
#
# COMPACT_ATOMS: atom_id res chain seq x y z
N MET A 1 33.54 24.76 9.37
CA MET A 1 33.10 25.17 8.01
C MET A 1 31.68 25.67 8.14
N PRO A 2 31.41 26.97 7.97
CA PRO A 2 30.01 27.44 7.86
C PRO A 2 29.37 26.73 6.66
N ARG A 3 28.11 26.28 6.79
CA ARG A 3 27.34 25.70 5.68
C ARG A 3 27.38 26.69 4.51
N GLU A 4 27.98 26.32 3.38
CA GLU A 4 27.75 27.03 2.13
C GLU A 4 26.27 26.81 1.79
N THR A 5 25.42 27.78 2.16
CA THR A 5 24.04 27.84 1.73
C THR A 5 24.05 28.15 0.24
N THR A 6 24.05 27.11 -0.58
CA THR A 6 23.69 27.23 -1.99
C THR A 6 22.31 27.89 -2.06
N SER A 7 22.19 28.97 -2.83
CA SER A 7 20.91 29.64 -3.04
C SER A 7 19.90 28.65 -3.61
N VAL A 8 18.72 28.52 -2.97
CA VAL A 8 17.64 27.63 -3.43
C VAL A 8 17.30 27.94 -4.89
N SER A 9 17.43 26.93 -5.74
CA SER A 9 17.26 27.03 -7.18
C SER A 9 15.77 27.04 -7.57
N ARG A 10 15.49 27.38 -8.83
CA ARG A 10 14.13 27.26 -9.38
C ARG A 10 13.62 25.82 -9.34
N GLU A 11 14.50 24.86 -9.63
CA GLU A 11 14.14 23.45 -9.68
C GLU A 11 13.74 22.94 -8.28
N ASP A 12 14.39 23.44 -7.22
CA ASP A 12 14.04 23.11 -5.82
C ASP A 12 12.62 23.53 -5.46
N TYR A 13 12.20 24.74 -5.86
CA TYR A 13 10.82 25.18 -5.65
C TYR A 13 9.82 24.28 -6.40
N LEU A 14 10.12 23.89 -7.65
CA LEU A 14 9.24 23.03 -8.43
C LEU A 14 9.14 21.63 -7.82
N LYS A 15 10.27 21.07 -7.38
CA LYS A 15 10.33 19.78 -6.67
C LYS A 15 9.53 19.85 -5.36
N ALA A 16 9.73 20.86 -4.53
CA ALA A 16 8.99 21.02 -3.27
C ALA A 16 7.48 21.13 -3.48
N ILE A 17 7.02 21.87 -4.50
CA ILE A 17 5.59 21.93 -4.85
C ILE A 17 5.07 20.53 -5.24
N TRP A 18 5.81 19.81 -6.10
CA TRP A 18 5.42 18.47 -6.54
C TRP A 18 5.39 17.47 -5.38
N GLU A 19 6.36 17.55 -4.46
CA GLU A 19 6.47 16.72 -3.26
C GLU A 19 5.30 16.95 -2.29
N LEU A 20 4.92 18.20 -2.04
CA LEU A 20 3.72 18.53 -1.25
C LEU A 20 2.45 17.92 -1.86
N GLU A 21 2.30 17.99 -3.20
CA GLU A 21 1.20 17.31 -3.90
C GLU A 21 1.24 15.78 -3.73
N GLN A 22 2.43 15.15 -3.64
CA GLN A 22 2.54 13.70 -3.42
C GLN A 22 2.08 13.28 -2.03
N ASP A 23 2.31 14.12 -1.03
CA ASP A 23 1.97 13.89 0.38
C ASP A 23 0.54 14.35 0.75
N ASP A 24 -0.30 14.65 -0.25
CA ASP A 24 -1.65 15.22 -0.08
C ASP A 24 -1.67 16.52 0.75
N GLN A 25 -0.55 17.24 0.80
CA GLN A 25 -0.45 18.54 1.44
C GLN A 25 -0.74 19.66 0.45
N ALA A 26 -1.37 20.75 0.91
CA ALA A 26 -1.66 21.87 0.02
C ALA A 26 -0.39 22.70 -0.25
N PRO A 27 0.10 22.79 -1.51
CA PRO A 27 1.23 23.62 -1.88
C PRO A 27 0.85 25.10 -1.80
N ILE A 28 1.21 25.74 -0.68
CA ILE A 28 0.97 27.15 -0.41
C ILE A 28 2.27 27.82 -0.01
N SER A 29 2.37 29.14 -0.17
CA SER A 29 3.59 29.91 0.09
C SER A 29 4.17 29.69 1.49
N ALA A 30 3.31 29.56 2.52
CA ALA A 30 3.75 29.34 3.89
C ALA A 30 4.49 28.00 4.06
N ARG A 31 3.91 26.91 3.54
CA ARG A 31 4.56 25.59 3.56
C ARG A 31 5.86 25.56 2.77
N LEU A 32 5.90 26.23 1.62
CA LEU A 32 7.14 26.32 0.83
C LEU A 32 8.26 27.08 1.56
N ALA A 33 7.91 28.10 2.35
CA ALA A 33 8.89 28.83 3.16
C ALA A 33 9.50 27.92 4.24
N GLU A 34 8.66 27.12 4.90
CA GLU A 34 9.08 26.13 5.90
C GLU A 34 9.92 25.01 5.28
N GLU A 35 9.42 24.38 4.22
CA GLU A 35 10.05 23.22 3.56
C GLU A 35 11.42 23.53 2.96
N LEU A 36 11.59 24.73 2.40
CA LEU A 36 12.84 25.16 1.76
C LEU A 36 13.73 25.97 2.71
N GLU A 37 13.32 26.18 3.96
CA GLU A 37 14.02 27.01 4.95
C GLU A 37 14.36 28.43 4.43
N VAL A 38 13.43 29.06 3.70
CA VAL A 38 13.59 30.39 3.10
C VAL A 38 12.57 31.39 3.63
N THR A 39 12.88 32.68 3.51
CA THR A 39 11.97 33.72 3.97
C THR A 39 10.71 33.83 3.09
N PRO A 40 9.52 34.16 3.65
CA PRO A 40 8.30 34.33 2.85
C PRO A 40 8.42 35.35 1.68
N PRO A 41 9.17 36.46 1.80
CA PRO A 41 9.44 37.33 0.66
C PRO A 41 10.23 36.66 -0.47
N ALA A 42 11.20 35.79 -0.14
CA ALA A 42 11.96 35.04 -1.14
C ALA A 42 11.05 34.06 -1.92
N VAL A 43 10.16 33.35 -1.22
CA VAL A 43 9.13 32.50 -1.85
C VAL A 43 8.26 33.32 -2.79
N THR A 44 7.74 34.46 -2.33
CA THR A 44 6.88 35.34 -3.13
C THR A 44 7.58 35.80 -4.42
N ALA A 45 8.84 36.20 -4.32
CA ALA A 45 9.63 36.62 -5.46
C ALA A 45 9.88 35.47 -6.45
N ALA A 46 10.19 34.27 -5.94
CA ALA A 46 10.40 33.07 -6.76
C ALA A 46 9.12 32.64 -7.49
N LEU A 47 7.99 32.54 -6.77
CA LEU A 47 6.68 32.20 -7.34
C LEU A 47 6.25 33.19 -8.42
N LYS A 48 6.48 34.50 -8.21
CA LYS A 48 6.17 35.53 -9.23
C LYS A 48 6.99 35.33 -10.52
N ARG A 49 8.27 34.97 -10.40
CA ARG A 49 9.12 34.66 -11.57
C ARG A 49 8.64 33.39 -12.28
N MET A 50 8.43 32.30 -11.55
CA MET A 50 7.98 31.03 -12.13
C MET A 50 6.58 31.11 -12.76
N THR A 51 5.70 31.96 -12.24
CA THR A 51 4.40 32.25 -12.86
C THR A 51 4.58 32.94 -14.21
N ARG A 52 5.48 33.93 -14.28
CA ARG A 52 5.83 34.63 -15.52
C ARG A 52 6.44 33.68 -16.55
N ASP A 53 7.28 32.75 -16.10
CA ASP A 53 7.94 31.76 -16.94
C ASP A 53 6.99 30.61 -17.37
N GLY A 54 5.73 30.63 -16.93
CA GLY A 54 4.73 29.63 -17.33
C GLY A 54 4.87 28.26 -16.66
N LEU A 55 5.64 28.16 -15.58
CA LEU A 55 5.94 26.91 -14.88
C LEU A 55 4.87 26.53 -13.85
N LEU A 56 4.17 27.53 -13.30
CA LEU A 56 3.12 27.34 -12.31
C LEU A 56 2.03 28.41 -12.42
N ARG A 57 0.93 28.18 -11.70
CA ARG A 57 -0.17 29.13 -11.50
C ARG A 57 -0.51 29.18 -10.03
N ILE A 58 -0.88 30.36 -9.54
CA ILE A 58 -1.38 30.56 -8.18
C ILE A 58 -2.88 30.83 -8.29
N GLU A 59 -3.69 30.00 -7.63
CA GLU A 59 -5.14 30.14 -7.57
C GLU A 59 -5.56 31.25 -6.60
N ARG A 60 -6.84 31.63 -6.61
CA ARG A 60 -7.35 32.75 -5.80
C ARG A 60 -7.24 32.50 -4.30
N ASP A 61 -7.31 31.25 -3.89
CA ASP A 61 -7.16 30.77 -2.51
C ASP A 61 -5.69 30.59 -2.09
N GLY A 62 -4.74 30.90 -2.98
CA GLY A 62 -3.31 30.74 -2.74
C GLY A 62 -2.77 29.34 -3.02
N TYR A 63 -3.61 28.41 -3.53
CA TYR A 63 -3.14 27.09 -3.95
C TYR A 63 -2.23 27.21 -5.18
N ILE A 64 -1.06 26.56 -5.14
CA ILE A 64 -0.06 26.63 -6.20
C ILE A 64 -0.15 25.36 -7.06
N ARG A 65 -0.49 25.49 -8.34
CA ARG A 65 -0.50 24.37 -9.29
C ARG A 65 0.66 24.47 -10.27
N LEU A 66 1.38 23.37 -10.45
CA LEU A 66 2.36 23.25 -11.53
C LEU A 66 1.64 23.16 -12.89
N THR A 67 2.21 23.81 -13.91
CA THR A 67 1.81 23.55 -15.30
C THR A 67 2.41 22.22 -15.76
N ARG A 68 2.05 21.74 -16.96
CA ARG A 68 2.67 20.55 -17.55
C ARG A 68 4.18 20.67 -17.64
N GLN A 69 4.69 21.86 -17.98
CA GLN A 69 6.12 22.12 -18.06
C GLN A 69 6.76 22.08 -16.67
N GLY A 70 6.24 22.85 -15.70
CA GLY A 70 6.80 22.88 -14.35
C GLY A 70 6.77 21.52 -13.66
N ARG A 71 5.72 20.73 -13.89
CA ARG A 71 5.63 19.35 -13.40
C ARG A 71 6.68 18.44 -14.04
N SER A 72 6.93 18.57 -15.35
CA SER A 72 7.99 17.79 -16.01
C SER A 72 9.40 18.15 -15.51
N GLU A 73 9.63 19.41 -15.14
CA GLU A 73 10.90 19.84 -14.54
C GLU A 73 11.05 19.30 -13.11
N ALA A 74 9.99 19.41 -12.29
CA ALA A 74 9.96 18.87 -10.92
C ALA A 74 10.20 17.35 -10.89
N GLU A 75 9.50 16.59 -11.74
CA GLU A 75 9.63 15.13 -11.82
C GLU A 75 11.03 14.71 -12.27
N ARG A 76 11.71 15.52 -13.10
CA ARG A 76 13.09 15.25 -13.51
C ARG A 76 14.07 15.45 -12.36
N LEU A 77 13.94 16.53 -11.59
CA LEU A 77 14.80 16.74 -10.42
C LEU A 77 14.55 15.65 -9.36
N ALA A 78 13.28 15.28 -9.11
CA ALA A 78 12.95 14.18 -8.20
C ALA A 78 13.55 12.84 -8.65
N LEU A 79 13.50 12.53 -9.96
CA LEU A 79 14.16 11.34 -10.52
C LEU A 79 15.67 11.38 -10.30
N ARG A 80 16.33 12.53 -10.55
CA ARG A 80 17.77 12.69 -10.30
C ARG A 80 18.13 12.49 -8.84
N HIS A 81 17.35 13.04 -7.92
CA HIS A 81 17.51 12.82 -6.49
C HIS A 81 17.47 11.32 -6.15
N GLN A 82 16.43 10.61 -6.59
CA GLN A 82 16.25 9.19 -6.29
C GLN A 82 17.34 8.30 -6.94
N LEU A 83 17.80 8.65 -8.14
CA LEU A 83 18.93 8.00 -8.79
C LEU A 83 20.26 8.27 -8.05
N ALA A 84 20.46 9.48 -7.56
CA ALA A 84 21.63 9.85 -6.77
C ALA A 84 21.65 9.07 -5.45
N GLU A 85 20.53 8.98 -4.72
CA GLU A 85 20.44 8.17 -3.50
C GLU A 85 20.80 6.70 -3.78
N LYS A 86 20.28 6.15 -4.88
CA LYS A 86 20.54 4.77 -5.28
C LYS A 86 21.99 4.54 -5.72
N LEU A 87 22.59 5.48 -6.45
CA LEU A 87 24.02 5.45 -6.78
C LEU A 87 24.87 5.46 -5.51
N LEU A 88 24.59 6.41 -4.61
CA LEU A 88 25.36 6.58 -3.38
C LEU A 88 25.28 5.36 -2.48
N THR A 89 24.12 4.72 -2.37
CA THR A 89 23.93 3.55 -1.49
C THR A 89 24.34 2.24 -2.17
N ASP A 90 23.76 1.90 -3.32
CA ASP A 90 23.92 0.58 -3.94
C ASP A 90 25.28 0.39 -4.65
N VAL A 91 25.94 1.49 -5.03
CA VAL A 91 27.22 1.44 -5.76
C VAL A 91 28.37 1.96 -4.91
N ILE A 92 28.21 3.16 -4.32
CA ILE A 92 29.28 3.77 -3.52
C ILE A 92 29.34 3.16 -2.11
N GLY A 93 28.23 2.62 -1.59
CA GLY A 93 28.15 2.05 -0.24
C GLY A 93 27.99 3.09 0.87
N LEU A 94 27.47 4.27 0.53
CA LEU A 94 27.12 5.30 1.52
C LEU A 94 26.01 4.80 2.44
N ASP A 95 26.08 5.22 3.70
CA ASP A 95 25.07 4.88 4.69
C ASP A 95 23.67 5.40 4.31
N TRP A 96 22.65 4.58 4.57
CA TRP A 96 21.25 4.87 4.24
C TRP A 96 20.74 6.17 4.89
N THR A 97 21.21 6.49 6.09
CA THR A 97 20.81 7.70 6.83
C THR A 97 21.41 8.98 6.24
N LEU A 98 22.53 8.86 5.53
CA LEU A 98 23.24 9.99 4.91
C LEU A 98 22.89 10.18 3.43
N ALA A 99 22.29 9.17 2.81
CA ALA A 99 22.02 9.13 1.38
C ALA A 99 21.22 10.34 0.87
N HIS A 100 20.17 10.72 1.61
CA HIS A 100 19.29 11.83 1.23
C HIS A 100 20.05 13.17 1.14
N ALA A 101 20.71 13.55 2.24
CA ALA A 101 21.46 14.81 2.33
C ALA A 101 22.65 14.86 1.35
N ALA A 102 23.22 13.71 0.99
CA ALA A 102 24.26 13.63 -0.02
C ALA A 102 23.68 13.72 -1.45
N ALA A 103 22.51 13.14 -1.70
CA ALA A 103 21.81 13.21 -2.97
C ALA A 103 21.34 14.64 -3.31
N GLU A 104 20.87 15.42 -2.32
CA GLU A 104 20.53 16.85 -2.50
C GLU A 104 21.68 17.67 -3.09
N ARG A 105 22.93 17.36 -2.69
CA ARG A 105 24.11 18.05 -3.23
C ARG A 105 24.51 17.58 -4.63
N LEU A 106 24.08 16.38 -5.03
CA LEU A 106 24.49 15.75 -6.27
C LEU A 106 23.45 15.90 -7.39
N GLU A 107 22.16 16.03 -7.06
CA GLU A 107 21.06 15.94 -8.03
C GLU A 107 21.13 16.96 -9.17
N HIS A 108 21.57 18.19 -8.90
CA HIS A 108 21.77 19.21 -9.95
C HIS A 108 22.98 18.93 -10.85
N GLY A 109 23.94 18.14 -10.35
CA GLY A 109 25.16 17.78 -11.07
C GLY A 109 25.01 16.56 -12.00
N LEU A 110 23.91 15.83 -11.93
CA LEU A 110 23.68 14.67 -12.78
C LEU A 110 23.38 15.07 -14.22
N SER A 111 24.30 14.73 -15.13
CA SER A 111 24.11 14.96 -16.56
C SER A 111 23.04 14.00 -17.14
N PRO A 112 22.38 14.35 -18.25
CA PRO A 112 21.41 13.47 -18.92
C PRO A 112 21.98 12.11 -19.32
N GLU A 113 23.26 12.04 -19.69
CA GLU A 113 23.95 10.81 -20.06
C GLU A 113 24.10 9.88 -18.84
N VAL A 114 24.50 10.44 -17.69
CA VAL A 114 24.61 9.70 -16.44
C VAL A 114 23.23 9.24 -15.98
N GLU A 115 22.22 10.10 -16.02
CA GLU A 115 20.83 9.77 -15.70
C GLU A 115 20.35 8.55 -16.52
N ALA A 116 20.57 8.55 -17.83
CA ALA A 116 20.20 7.45 -18.72
C ALA A 116 20.97 6.14 -18.42
N LEU A 117 22.22 6.22 -17.99
CA LEU A 117 23.00 5.05 -17.56
C LEU A 117 22.48 4.49 -16.23
N LEU A 118 22.18 5.35 -15.25
CA LEU A 118 21.65 4.93 -13.96
C LEU A 118 20.26 4.29 -14.11
N ILE A 119 19.38 4.85 -14.94
CA ILE A 119 18.07 4.24 -15.26
C ILE A 119 18.25 2.85 -15.86
N ARG A 120 19.18 2.67 -16.81
CA ARG A 120 19.47 1.36 -17.39
C ARG A 120 20.04 0.39 -16.36
N ARG A 121 20.90 0.86 -15.47
CA ARG A 121 21.57 0.05 -14.45
C ARG A 121 20.62 -0.43 -13.34
N PHE A 122 19.69 0.41 -12.94
CA PHE A 122 18.79 0.16 -11.81
C PHE A 122 17.39 -0.33 -12.24
N GLY A 123 16.99 -0.05 -13.47
CA GLY A 123 15.65 -0.33 -13.99
C GLY A 123 14.68 0.82 -13.67
N ALA A 124 13.90 1.23 -14.67
CA ALA A 124 13.00 2.38 -14.58
C ALA A 124 11.84 2.20 -13.56
N ASP A 125 11.53 0.96 -13.20
CA ASP A 125 10.48 0.61 -12.23
C ASP A 125 11.00 0.35 -10.81
N SER A 126 12.30 0.56 -10.58
CA SER A 126 12.87 0.45 -9.24
C SER A 126 12.49 1.63 -8.35
N ALA A 127 12.97 1.59 -7.11
CA ALA A 127 12.79 2.61 -6.09
C ALA A 127 14.14 3.01 -5.50
N CYS A 128 14.17 4.20 -4.89
CA CYS A 128 15.30 4.64 -4.09
C CYS A 128 15.43 3.78 -2.80
N PRO A 129 16.52 3.91 -2.05
CA PRO A 129 16.77 3.15 -0.82
C PRO A 129 15.70 3.36 0.26
N HIS A 130 15.00 4.50 0.24
CA HIS A 130 13.89 4.81 1.15
C HIS A 130 12.53 4.36 0.60
N GLY A 131 12.50 3.69 -0.56
CA GLY A 131 11.32 3.02 -1.11
C GLY A 131 10.43 3.90 -1.99
N VAL A 132 10.81 5.17 -2.21
CA VAL A 132 10.11 6.05 -3.16
C VAL A 132 10.41 5.58 -4.59
N PRO A 133 9.40 5.30 -5.43
CA PRO A 133 9.62 4.88 -6.81
C PRO A 133 10.38 5.92 -7.62
N LEU A 134 11.33 5.47 -8.46
CA LEU A 134 12.12 6.36 -9.35
C LEU A 134 11.22 7.25 -10.24
N ARG A 135 10.02 6.77 -10.56
CA ARG A 135 9.02 7.49 -11.35
C ARG A 135 7.69 7.51 -10.65
N GLY A 136 7.08 8.69 -10.57
CA GLY A 136 5.72 8.90 -10.07
C GLY A 136 5.59 8.97 -8.54
N GLY A 137 6.69 8.94 -7.80
CA GLY A 137 6.74 9.22 -6.36
C GLY A 137 5.78 8.38 -5.51
N LEU A 138 5.38 8.93 -4.36
CA LEU A 138 4.43 8.27 -3.44
C LEU A 138 3.05 8.07 -4.09
N ALA A 139 2.59 8.95 -4.98
CA ALA A 139 1.31 8.76 -5.67
C ALA A 139 1.28 7.48 -6.53
N ARG A 140 2.43 7.03 -7.05
CA ARG A 140 2.52 5.71 -7.71
C ARG A 140 2.28 4.59 -6.71
N LEU A 141 2.85 4.64 -5.50
CA LEU A 141 2.61 3.62 -4.47
C LEU A 141 1.14 3.60 -4.03
N LYS A 142 0.52 4.77 -3.85
CA LYS A 142 -0.93 4.89 -3.56
C LYS A 142 -1.76 4.17 -4.63
N ARG A 143 -1.53 4.48 -5.92
CA ARG A 143 -2.31 3.93 -7.03
C ARG A 143 -2.04 2.46 -7.35
N THR A 144 -0.79 2.03 -7.28
CA THR A 144 -0.39 0.69 -7.77
C THR A 144 -0.27 -0.34 -6.66
N GLN A 145 0.00 0.10 -5.42
CA GLN A 145 0.22 -0.79 -4.28
C GLN A 145 -0.72 -0.52 -3.11
N HIS A 146 -1.70 0.39 -3.29
CA HIS A 146 -2.67 0.77 -2.26
C HIS A 146 -1.98 1.17 -0.94
N ALA A 147 -0.88 1.91 -1.06
CA ALA A 147 -0.09 2.33 0.09
C ALA A 147 -0.88 3.28 0.98
N VAL A 148 -0.80 3.06 2.28
CA VAL A 148 -1.38 3.89 3.33
C VAL A 148 -0.28 4.33 4.30
N VAL A 149 -0.46 5.48 4.95
CA VAL A 149 0.43 5.88 6.04
C VAL A 149 0.23 4.96 7.24
N LEU A 150 1.31 4.69 7.97
CA LEU A 150 1.28 3.83 9.16
C LEU A 150 0.33 4.39 10.23
N ALA A 151 0.18 5.72 10.28
CA ALA A 151 -0.77 6.43 11.14
C ALA A 151 -2.22 5.96 10.91
N ASP A 152 -2.56 5.51 9.71
CA ASP A 152 -3.88 5.00 9.37
C ASP A 152 -4.03 3.49 9.57
N VAL A 153 -2.96 2.74 9.86
CA VAL A 153 -3.03 1.29 9.95
C VAL A 153 -3.71 0.85 11.27
N PRO A 154 -4.82 0.09 11.23
CA PRO A 154 -5.49 -0.40 12.44
C PRO A 154 -4.60 -1.32 13.29
N VAL A 155 -4.85 -1.33 14.60
CA VAL A 155 -4.28 -2.32 15.53
C VAL A 155 -4.64 -3.74 15.07
N GLY A 156 -3.70 -4.67 15.24
CA GLY A 156 -3.77 -6.07 14.82
C GLY A 156 -3.30 -6.32 13.38
N ARG A 157 -3.05 -5.29 12.57
CA ARG A 157 -2.65 -5.46 11.17
C ARG A 157 -1.16 -5.72 10.99
N ALA A 158 -0.84 -6.64 10.09
CA ALA A 158 0.48 -6.72 9.49
C ALA A 158 0.58 -5.73 8.31
N VAL A 159 1.67 -4.98 8.28
CA VAL A 159 1.99 -4.01 7.24
C VAL A 159 3.42 -4.25 6.78
N GLU A 160 3.62 -4.21 5.47
CA GLU A 160 4.95 -4.15 4.88
C GLU A 160 5.28 -2.69 4.59
N ILE A 161 6.40 -2.20 5.11
CA ILE A 161 6.87 -0.84 4.84
C ILE A 161 7.27 -0.78 3.38
N LEU A 162 6.61 0.10 2.61
CA LEU A 162 6.91 0.33 1.20
C LEU A 162 7.86 1.49 1.03
N ALA A 163 7.67 2.57 1.78
CA ALA A 163 8.53 3.74 1.72
C ALA A 163 8.58 4.48 3.07
N VAL A 164 9.68 5.19 3.28
CA VAL A 164 9.85 6.19 4.33
C VAL A 164 10.10 7.50 3.62
N TYR A 165 9.24 8.49 3.84
CA TYR A 165 9.37 9.81 3.25
C TYR A 165 9.84 10.79 4.31
N GLU A 166 11.16 10.94 4.45
CA GLU A 166 11.77 11.85 5.42
C GLU A 166 13.14 12.33 4.93
N LYS A 167 13.46 13.58 5.27
CA LYS A 167 14.70 14.30 4.94
C LYS A 167 15.63 14.45 6.14
N ASP A 168 15.11 14.43 7.37
CA ASP A 168 15.90 14.55 8.61
C ASP A 168 16.78 13.31 8.87
N PRO A 169 18.13 13.44 8.83
CA PRO A 169 19.04 12.33 9.13
C PRO A 169 18.84 11.73 10.52
N LYS A 170 18.48 12.53 11.53
CA LYS A 170 18.26 12.02 12.90
C LYS A 170 17.06 11.10 12.97
N PHE A 171 16.02 11.40 12.21
CA PHE A 171 14.85 10.54 12.11
C PHE A 171 15.17 9.25 11.35
N LEU A 172 15.95 9.35 10.27
CA LEU A 172 16.44 8.16 9.55
C LEU A 172 17.29 7.27 10.46
N GLU A 173 18.21 7.82 11.25
CA GLU A 173 18.98 7.08 12.27
C GLU A 173 18.06 6.38 13.28
N PHE A 174 17.01 7.08 13.76
CA PHE A 174 16.02 6.51 14.67
C PHE A 174 15.32 5.28 14.08
N LEU A 175 14.90 5.36 12.80
CA LEU A 175 14.27 4.26 12.09
C LEU A 175 15.25 3.12 11.82
N ASP A 176 16.50 3.46 11.49
CA ASP A 176 17.51 2.47 11.16
C ASP A 176 17.92 1.63 12.36
N ALA A 177 18.12 2.28 13.52
CA ALA A 177 18.30 1.58 14.80
C ALA A 177 17.10 0.65 15.12
N ARG A 178 15.91 1.08 14.69
CA ARG A 178 14.63 0.34 14.60
C ARG A 178 14.60 -0.86 13.66
N LYS A 179 15.51 -0.95 12.70
CA LYS A 179 15.38 -1.77 11.48
C LYS A 179 14.05 -1.53 10.75
N LEU A 180 13.53 -0.30 10.79
CA LEU A 180 12.29 0.12 10.13
C LEU A 180 12.61 0.64 8.72
N ARG A 181 13.09 -0.26 7.87
CA ARG A 181 13.43 0.02 6.47
C ARG A 181 12.32 -0.45 5.51
N PRO A 182 12.26 0.07 4.27
CA PRO A 182 11.45 -0.53 3.20
C PRO A 182 11.67 -2.04 3.07
N GLY A 183 10.60 -2.78 2.82
CA GLY A 183 10.55 -4.24 2.76
C GLY A 183 10.34 -4.93 4.12
N VAL A 184 10.52 -4.22 5.24
CA VAL A 184 10.31 -4.81 6.57
C VAL A 184 8.82 -4.93 6.87
N ARG A 185 8.44 -6.09 7.42
CA ARG A 185 7.07 -6.37 7.86
C ARG A 185 6.97 -6.14 9.36
N ILE A 186 6.00 -5.33 9.76
CA ILE A 186 5.69 -5.04 11.15
C ILE A 186 4.22 -5.33 11.44
N ARG A 187 3.87 -5.51 12.72
CA ARG A 187 2.49 -5.62 13.17
C ARG A 187 2.17 -4.47 14.10
N VAL A 188 1.09 -3.73 13.86
CA VAL A 188 0.61 -2.73 14.84
C VAL A 188 -0.05 -3.51 15.97
N VAL A 189 0.55 -3.56 17.16
CA VAL A 189 0.08 -4.39 18.28
C VAL A 189 -0.77 -3.60 19.26
N HIS A 190 -0.40 -2.35 19.52
CA HIS A 190 -1.10 -1.47 20.44
C HIS A 190 -1.10 -0.04 19.89
N ARG A 191 -2.03 0.79 20.36
CA ARG A 191 -1.97 2.25 20.24
C ARG A 191 -2.22 2.83 21.62
N GLU A 192 -1.29 3.65 22.09
CA GLU A 192 -1.45 4.37 23.35
C GLU A 192 -2.57 5.43 23.24
N TYR A 193 -2.92 6.06 24.37
CA TYR A 193 -3.97 7.09 24.44
C TYR A 193 -3.74 8.27 23.46
N ASP A 194 -2.48 8.58 23.15
CA ASP A 194 -2.06 9.62 22.21
C ASP A 194 -1.98 9.14 20.74
N GLU A 195 -2.58 7.98 20.45
CA GLU A 195 -2.56 7.29 19.16
C GLU A 195 -1.19 6.74 18.71
N THR A 196 -0.15 6.80 19.55
CA THR A 196 1.19 6.25 19.27
C THR A 196 1.14 4.73 19.10
N PRO A 197 1.35 4.16 17.90
CA PRO A 197 1.42 2.71 17.74
C PRO A 197 2.68 2.10 18.35
N THR A 198 2.49 0.90 18.91
CA THR A 198 3.57 -0.02 19.27
C THR A 198 3.62 -1.17 18.27
N ALA A 199 4.80 -1.42 17.70
CA ALA A 199 5.04 -2.54 16.79
C ALA A 199 6.28 -3.35 17.23
N PRO A 200 6.22 -4.70 17.26
CA PRO A 200 7.40 -5.51 17.45
C PRO A 200 8.21 -5.51 16.16
N VAL A 201 9.48 -5.11 16.25
CA VAL A 201 10.44 -5.11 15.15
C VAL A 201 11.67 -5.86 15.62
N ALA A 202 12.04 -6.92 14.93
CA ALA A 202 13.21 -7.74 15.25
C ALA A 202 13.31 -8.13 16.76
N GLY A 203 12.19 -8.52 17.38
CA GLY A 203 12.14 -8.94 18.78
C GLY A 203 12.00 -7.82 19.82
N HIS A 204 12.02 -6.55 19.42
CA HIS A 204 11.91 -5.39 20.32
C HIS A 204 10.62 -4.61 20.06
N LYS A 205 10.01 -4.03 21.09
CA LYS A 205 8.87 -3.11 20.92
C LYS A 205 9.39 -1.74 20.49
N ALA A 206 8.92 -1.27 19.34
CA ALA A 206 9.13 0.10 18.87
C ALA A 206 7.87 0.93 19.12
N TYR A 207 8.04 2.08 19.75
CA TYR A 207 7.01 3.11 19.91
C TYR A 207 7.21 4.16 18.83
N LEU A 208 6.18 4.41 18.02
CA LEU A 208 6.27 5.31 16.88
C LEU A 208 5.21 6.39 17.03
N GLY A 209 5.61 7.61 17.40
CA GLY A 209 4.68 8.72 17.53
C GLY A 209 4.07 9.16 16.21
N LYS A 210 3.12 10.11 16.27
CA LYS A 210 2.48 10.69 15.08
C LYS A 210 3.46 11.21 14.02
N PRO A 211 4.55 11.94 14.37
CA PRO A 211 5.51 12.41 13.38
C PRO A 211 6.20 11.28 12.60
N ALA A 212 6.36 10.11 13.24
CA ALA A 212 6.97 8.96 12.59
C ALA A 212 5.97 8.25 11.67
N THR A 213 4.76 8.05 12.18
CA THR A 213 3.74 7.21 11.53
C THR A 213 3.07 7.89 10.34
N SER A 214 3.10 9.22 10.26
CA SER A 214 2.65 9.96 9.08
C SER A 214 3.62 9.88 7.90
N ARG A 215 4.88 9.48 8.13
CA ARG A 215 5.95 9.46 7.12
C ARG A 215 6.33 8.06 6.65
N ILE A 216 5.85 7.03 7.33
CA ILE A 216 6.05 5.63 6.96
C ILE A 216 4.85 5.18 6.15
N TRP A 217 5.08 4.84 4.88
CA TRP A 217 4.08 4.32 3.96
C TRP A 217 4.19 2.80 3.89
N GLY A 218 3.06 2.11 3.96
CA GLY A 218 3.03 0.66 3.88
C GLY A 218 1.78 0.10 3.24
N ARG A 219 1.84 -1.19 2.87
CA ARG A 219 0.67 -1.94 2.40
C ARG A 219 0.15 -2.88 3.48
N ILE A 220 -1.16 -2.87 3.67
CA ILE A 220 -1.84 -3.82 4.54
C ILE A 220 -1.94 -5.17 3.81
N LEU A 221 -1.47 -6.23 4.44
CA LEU A 221 -1.46 -7.57 3.82
C LEU A 221 -2.86 -8.22 3.96
N ALA A 222 -3.59 -8.35 2.85
CA ALA A 222 -4.89 -9.06 2.75
C ALA A 222 -4.81 -10.33 1.86
N CYS A 223 -3.59 -10.83 1.67
CA CYS A 223 -3.10 -11.74 0.62
C CYS A 223 -3.69 -13.18 0.61
N THR A 224 -4.96 -13.40 0.95
CA THR A 224 -5.54 -14.75 0.97
C THR A 224 -5.79 -15.26 -0.45
N VAL A 225 -5.32 -16.47 -0.76
CA VAL A 225 -5.67 -17.27 -1.96
C VAL A 225 -6.12 -18.66 -1.51
N LEU A 226 -6.77 -19.43 -2.37
CA LEU A 226 -6.97 -20.87 -2.13
C LEU A 226 -5.86 -21.63 -2.84
N LEU A 227 -5.04 -22.39 -2.10
CA LEU A 227 -4.11 -23.36 -2.65
C LEU A 227 -4.68 -24.76 -2.40
N ASP A 228 -4.96 -25.49 -3.47
CA ASP A 228 -5.61 -26.81 -3.42
C ASP A 228 -6.89 -26.80 -2.56
N GLY A 229 -7.68 -25.73 -2.74
CA GLY A 229 -8.92 -25.49 -2.02
C GLY A 229 -8.78 -24.91 -0.61
N LYS A 230 -7.55 -24.81 -0.04
CA LYS A 230 -7.33 -24.31 1.32
C LYS A 230 -6.91 -22.84 1.32
N ALA A 231 -7.51 -22.05 2.21
CA ALA A 231 -7.12 -20.65 2.38
C ALA A 231 -5.69 -20.52 2.93
N VAL A 232 -4.80 -19.92 2.14
CA VAL A 232 -3.41 -19.62 2.51
C VAL A 232 -3.10 -18.14 2.28
N LYS A 233 -2.12 -17.62 3.02
CA LYS A 233 -1.60 -16.28 2.81
C LYS A 233 -0.53 -16.34 1.73
N SER A 234 -0.86 -15.91 0.51
CA SER A 234 0.06 -15.93 -0.64
C SER A 234 1.34 -15.16 -0.36
N CYS A 235 1.25 -14.09 0.45
CA CYS A 235 2.40 -13.27 0.82
C CYS A 235 3.37 -13.93 1.80
N THR A 236 3.04 -15.09 2.37
CA THR A 236 3.92 -15.85 3.28
C THR A 236 4.20 -17.27 2.79
N LEU A 237 3.68 -17.65 1.63
CA LEU A 237 3.91 -18.94 0.99
C LEU A 237 5.13 -18.82 0.07
N LEU A 238 6.11 -19.72 0.19
CA LEU A 238 7.22 -19.76 -0.78
C LEU A 238 6.70 -20.29 -2.12
N ALA A 239 7.15 -19.71 -3.23
CA ALA A 239 6.70 -20.13 -4.57
C ALA A 239 6.90 -21.63 -4.82
N VAL A 240 7.98 -22.23 -4.31
CA VAL A 240 8.24 -23.67 -4.40
C VAL A 240 7.19 -24.52 -3.68
N GLN A 241 6.58 -24.01 -2.60
CA GLN A 241 5.52 -24.71 -1.87
C GLN A 241 4.19 -24.69 -2.63
N ALA A 242 4.02 -23.76 -3.58
CA ALA A 242 2.88 -23.74 -4.49
C ALA A 242 3.10 -24.57 -5.75
N SER A 243 4.32 -25.09 -5.97
CA SER A 243 4.68 -25.80 -7.20
C SER A 243 3.80 -27.04 -7.39
N GLY A 244 3.17 -27.15 -8.56
CA GLY A 244 2.27 -28.26 -8.89
C GLY A 244 0.87 -28.19 -8.25
N GLY A 245 0.59 -27.20 -7.39
CA GLY A 245 -0.74 -27.00 -6.79
C GLY A 245 -1.67 -26.09 -7.61
N GLU A 246 -2.97 -26.17 -7.37
CA GLU A 246 -3.98 -25.30 -7.99
C GLU A 246 -4.19 -24.04 -7.11
N VAL A 247 -3.83 -22.86 -7.65
CA VAL A 247 -4.08 -21.58 -6.99
C VAL A 247 -5.35 -20.94 -7.55
N THR A 248 -6.33 -20.70 -6.68
CA THR A 248 -7.57 -19.97 -7.01
C THR A 248 -7.57 -18.60 -6.32
N THR A 249 -7.70 -17.54 -7.11
CA THR A 249 -7.86 -16.15 -6.64
C THR A 249 -9.34 -15.78 -6.46
N ILE A 250 -9.61 -14.55 -6.02
CA ILE A 250 -10.99 -14.05 -5.89
C ILE A 250 -11.72 -14.00 -7.24
N GLU A 251 -11.02 -13.67 -8.31
CA GLU A 251 -11.54 -13.66 -9.68
C GLU A 251 -11.81 -15.08 -10.20
N GLY A 252 -10.92 -16.03 -9.87
CA GLY A 252 -11.08 -17.44 -10.26
C GLY A 252 -12.22 -18.17 -9.55
N LEU A 253 -12.73 -17.61 -8.43
CA LEU A 253 -13.75 -18.26 -7.61
C LEU A 253 -15.10 -18.41 -8.33
N ALA A 254 -15.48 -17.43 -9.16
CA ALA A 254 -16.71 -17.51 -9.96
C ALA A 254 -16.59 -18.59 -11.04
N SER A 255 -15.45 -18.65 -11.74
CA SER A 255 -15.16 -19.62 -12.80
C SER A 255 -15.15 -21.08 -12.31
N ASN A 256 -14.71 -21.32 -11.07
CA ASN A 256 -14.61 -22.67 -10.49
C ASN A 256 -15.92 -23.18 -9.85
N SER A 257 -16.92 -22.33 -9.66
CA SER A 257 -18.23 -22.71 -9.10
C SER A 257 -19.05 -23.65 -10.00
N GLN A 258 -18.64 -23.81 -11.26
CA GLN A 258 -19.24 -24.66 -12.30
C GLN A 258 -18.65 -26.10 -12.35
N LYS A 259 -17.53 -26.39 -11.65
CA LYS A 259 -16.86 -27.72 -11.74
C LYS A 259 -17.66 -28.92 -11.15
N GLY A 260 -18.88 -28.70 -10.66
CA GLY A 260 -19.82 -29.74 -10.22
C GLY A 260 -21.05 -29.96 -11.12
N SER A 261 -21.17 -29.21 -12.22
CA SER A 261 -22.26 -29.35 -13.20
C SER A 261 -21.65 -29.21 -14.59
N GLY A 262 -21.56 -30.31 -15.33
CA GLY A 262 -20.84 -30.35 -16.60
C GLY A 262 -21.45 -29.45 -17.68
N ASN A 263 -20.67 -28.47 -18.14
CA ASN A 263 -20.42 -28.12 -19.55
C ASN A 263 -19.54 -26.86 -19.65
N GLY A 264 -18.37 -27.00 -20.27
CA GLY A 264 -17.33 -25.98 -20.35
C GLY A 264 -17.63 -24.87 -21.36
N ALA A 265 -18.31 -23.81 -20.92
CA ALA A 265 -18.31 -22.52 -21.60
C ALA A 265 -18.24 -21.38 -20.58
N ALA A 266 -17.17 -20.57 -20.67
CA ALA A 266 -17.02 -19.32 -19.96
C ALA A 266 -18.08 -18.32 -20.46
N GLY A 267 -19.29 -18.38 -19.88
CA GLY A 267 -20.43 -17.62 -20.42
C GLY A 267 -21.65 -17.42 -19.53
N ASN A 268 -21.72 -17.98 -18.32
CA ASN A 268 -22.82 -17.68 -17.39
C ASN A 268 -22.25 -17.16 -16.07
N GLY A 269 -22.28 -15.83 -15.90
CA GLY A 269 -21.75 -15.04 -14.77
C GLY A 269 -22.40 -15.31 -13.40
N ALA A 270 -22.51 -16.58 -13.01
CA ALA A 270 -22.99 -16.99 -11.71
C ALA A 270 -21.88 -16.80 -10.67
N LEU A 271 -22.13 -15.90 -9.71
CA LEU A 271 -21.27 -15.71 -8.55
C LEU A 271 -21.24 -16.98 -7.68
N HIS A 272 -20.10 -17.22 -7.02
CA HIS A 272 -20.06 -18.21 -5.94
C HIS A 272 -21.00 -17.78 -4.81
N ALA A 273 -21.63 -18.72 -4.10
CA ALA A 273 -22.64 -18.42 -3.07
C ALA A 273 -22.13 -17.45 -1.98
N VAL A 274 -20.83 -17.48 -1.69
CA VAL A 274 -20.17 -16.51 -0.78
C VAL A 274 -20.07 -15.12 -1.40
N GLN A 275 -19.67 -15.00 -2.67
CA GLN A 275 -19.63 -13.71 -3.38
C GLN A 275 -21.04 -13.08 -3.45
N GLU A 276 -22.04 -13.90 -3.76
CA GLU A 276 -23.43 -13.48 -3.76
C GLU A 276 -23.92 -13.08 -2.36
N GLY A 277 -23.55 -13.81 -1.31
CA GLY A 277 -23.89 -13.42 0.07
C GLY A 277 -23.34 -12.05 0.45
N PHE A 278 -22.11 -11.72 0.02
CA PHE A 278 -21.53 -10.39 0.26
C PHE A 278 -22.25 -9.29 -0.51
N TRP A 279 -22.79 -9.60 -1.70
CA TRP A 279 -23.64 -8.69 -2.47
C TRP A 279 -24.98 -8.45 -1.78
N GLU A 280 -25.71 -9.54 -1.48
CA GLU A 280 -27.06 -9.52 -0.91
C GLU A 280 -27.13 -8.95 0.52
N LYS A 281 -26.07 -9.13 1.30
CA LYS A 281 -26.02 -8.68 2.70
C LYS A 281 -25.21 -7.41 2.89
N HIS A 282 -24.83 -6.72 1.82
CA HIS A 282 -24.02 -5.51 1.88
C HIS A 282 -22.72 -5.73 2.69
N GLY A 283 -22.11 -6.90 2.55
CA GLY A 283 -20.85 -7.27 3.20
C GLY A 283 -19.63 -6.54 2.63
N LEU A 284 -19.81 -5.74 1.58
CA LEU A 284 -18.78 -4.91 0.94
C LEU A 284 -19.11 -3.42 1.15
N GLN A 285 -18.12 -2.66 1.64
CA GLN A 285 -18.14 -1.19 1.72
C GLN A 285 -16.95 -0.59 0.95
N CYS A 286 -15.77 -0.51 1.57
CA CYS A 286 -14.53 -0.08 0.89
C CYS A 286 -13.89 -1.17 0.01
N GLY A 287 -14.29 -2.43 0.13
CA GLY A 287 -13.78 -3.55 -0.67
C GLY A 287 -12.40 -4.09 -0.28
N TYR A 288 -11.56 -3.37 0.48
CA TYR A 288 -10.17 -3.79 0.74
C TYR A 288 -10.02 -5.19 1.36
N CYS A 289 -10.86 -5.52 2.34
CA CYS A 289 -10.80 -6.82 3.00
C CYS A 289 -11.58 -7.91 2.27
N THR A 290 -12.45 -7.53 1.34
CA THR A 290 -13.48 -8.41 0.79
C THR A 290 -12.93 -9.64 0.09
N PRO A 291 -11.87 -9.56 -0.75
CA PRO A 291 -11.25 -10.75 -1.33
C PRO A 291 -10.80 -11.76 -0.28
N GLY A 292 -10.10 -11.27 0.75
CA GLY A 292 -9.59 -12.12 1.83
C GLY A 292 -10.69 -12.74 2.68
N MET A 293 -11.73 -11.96 2.98
CA MET A 293 -12.91 -12.43 3.72
C MET A 293 -13.69 -13.49 2.95
N ILE A 294 -13.90 -13.28 1.65
CA ILE A 294 -14.62 -14.23 0.79
C ILE A 294 -13.87 -15.55 0.70
N LEU A 295 -12.56 -15.53 0.42
CA LEU A 295 -11.79 -16.76 0.26
C LEU A 295 -11.64 -17.53 1.59
N ALA A 296 -11.49 -16.83 2.72
CA ALA A 296 -11.51 -17.47 4.03
C ALA A 296 -12.89 -18.07 4.39
N ALA A 297 -13.98 -17.38 4.02
CA ALA A 297 -15.33 -17.91 4.19
C ALA A 297 -15.59 -19.14 3.29
N VAL A 298 -15.04 -19.18 2.08
CA VAL A 298 -15.10 -20.38 1.21
C VAL A 298 -14.43 -21.56 1.88
N ASP A 299 -13.19 -21.40 2.37
CA ASP A 299 -12.47 -22.45 3.09
C ASP A 299 -13.22 -22.93 4.35
N LEU A 300 -13.78 -22.00 5.12
CA LEU A 300 -14.64 -22.33 6.27
C LEU A 300 -15.83 -23.20 5.86
N LEU A 301 -16.59 -22.77 4.86
CA LEU A 301 -17.83 -23.42 4.46
C LEU A 301 -17.62 -24.78 3.78
N GLN A 302 -16.45 -24.99 3.17
CA GLN A 302 -16.03 -26.31 2.70
C GLN A 302 -15.82 -27.29 3.86
N ARG A 303 -15.21 -26.84 4.96
CA ARG A 303 -14.93 -27.66 6.15
C ARG A 303 -16.14 -27.81 7.07
N LYS A 304 -16.96 -26.76 7.20
CA LYS A 304 -18.12 -26.71 8.09
C LYS A 304 -19.31 -26.06 7.41
N LYS A 305 -20.32 -26.87 7.08
CA LYS A 305 -21.50 -26.45 6.29
C LYS A 305 -22.46 -25.50 6.98
N ASN A 306 -22.51 -25.52 8.31
CA ASN A 306 -23.41 -24.68 9.10
C ASN A 306 -22.64 -24.13 10.32
N PRO A 307 -21.69 -23.20 10.10
CA PRO A 307 -20.93 -22.62 11.20
C PRO A 307 -21.80 -21.64 11.98
N ASN A 308 -21.64 -21.60 13.29
CA ASN A 308 -22.23 -20.55 14.10
C ASN A 308 -21.44 -19.23 13.95
N GLU A 309 -21.98 -18.13 14.50
CA GLU A 309 -21.33 -16.82 14.39
C GLU A 309 -19.90 -16.79 14.97
N SER A 310 -19.68 -17.41 16.13
CA SER A 310 -18.37 -17.47 16.78
C SER A 310 -17.33 -18.14 15.87
N GLU A 311 -17.73 -19.20 15.18
CA GLU A 311 -16.88 -19.92 14.24
C GLU A 311 -16.58 -19.13 12.97
N ILE A 312 -17.57 -18.39 12.47
CA ILE A 312 -17.38 -17.45 11.35
C ILE A 312 -16.37 -16.38 11.75
N ARG A 313 -16.54 -15.75 12.91
CA ARG A 313 -15.61 -14.73 13.43
C ARG A 313 -14.20 -15.30 13.60
N SER A 314 -14.08 -16.50 14.13
CA SER A 314 -12.79 -17.18 14.30
C SER A 314 -12.11 -17.44 12.96
N ALA A 315 -12.82 -17.99 11.97
CA ALA A 315 -12.27 -18.27 10.65
C ALA A 315 -11.88 -17.00 9.87
N LEU A 316 -12.62 -15.91 10.07
CA LEU A 316 -12.34 -14.63 9.45
C LEU A 316 -11.31 -13.79 10.20
N SER A 317 -10.89 -14.18 11.41
CA SER A 317 -9.98 -13.38 12.26
C SER A 317 -8.65 -12.99 11.58
N GLY A 318 -8.20 -13.78 10.60
CA GLY A 318 -7.04 -13.47 9.75
C GLY A 318 -7.29 -12.43 8.66
N ASN A 319 -8.49 -11.88 8.55
CA ASN A 319 -8.90 -10.83 7.64
C ASN A 319 -9.69 -9.80 8.46
N LEU A 320 -9.20 -8.58 8.55
CA LEU A 320 -9.89 -7.52 9.29
C LEU A 320 -10.57 -6.57 8.30
N CYS A 321 -11.74 -6.03 8.68
CA CYS A 321 -12.46 -5.01 7.93
C CYS A 321 -12.01 -3.61 8.34
N ARG A 322 -11.68 -2.74 7.37
CA ARG A 322 -11.31 -1.33 7.64
C ARG A 322 -12.51 -0.50 8.08
N CYS A 323 -13.68 -0.75 7.47
CA CYS A 323 -14.90 0.00 7.75
C CYS A 323 -15.76 -0.58 8.89
N THR A 324 -15.21 -1.52 9.67
CA THR A 324 -15.85 -2.15 10.84
C THR A 324 -17.24 -2.80 10.62
N GLY A 325 -17.71 -2.96 9.37
CA GLY A 325 -18.98 -3.60 8.99
C GLY A 325 -19.04 -5.13 9.16
N TYR A 326 -18.49 -5.68 10.24
CA TYR A 326 -18.39 -7.13 10.45
C TYR A 326 -19.73 -7.86 10.52
N GLN A 327 -20.79 -7.18 10.99
CA GLN A 327 -22.10 -7.79 11.13
C GLN A 327 -22.64 -8.26 9.76
N HIS A 328 -22.59 -7.38 8.76
CA HIS A 328 -22.99 -7.69 7.39
C HIS A 328 -22.10 -8.76 6.73
N ILE A 329 -20.81 -8.79 7.08
CA ILE A 329 -19.89 -9.85 6.64
C ILE A 329 -20.30 -11.21 7.22
N ILE A 330 -20.67 -11.27 8.50
CA ILE A 330 -21.12 -12.50 9.14
C ILE A 330 -22.45 -12.97 8.54
N GLU A 331 -23.39 -12.05 8.36
CA GLU A 331 -24.68 -12.31 7.71
C GLU A 331 -24.49 -12.82 6.27
N ALA A 332 -23.53 -12.28 5.53
CA ALA A 332 -23.18 -12.75 4.19
C ALA A 332 -22.69 -14.21 4.20
N VAL A 333 -21.85 -14.59 5.16
CA VAL A 333 -21.35 -15.97 5.29
C VAL A 333 -22.48 -16.92 5.70
N GLN A 334 -23.36 -16.50 6.61
CA GLN A 334 -24.54 -17.27 7.02
C GLN A 334 -25.53 -17.46 5.85
N TYR A 335 -25.74 -16.42 5.05
CA TYR A 335 -26.53 -16.49 3.82
C TYR A 335 -25.95 -17.54 2.87
N ALA A 336 -24.63 -17.47 2.61
CA ALA A 336 -23.94 -18.40 1.74
C ALA A 336 -24.06 -19.85 2.25
N ALA A 337 -23.89 -20.08 3.55
CA ALA A 337 -24.06 -21.39 4.19
C ALA A 337 -25.44 -21.99 3.93
N LYS A 338 -26.52 -21.20 4.15
CA LYS A 338 -27.90 -21.64 3.89
C LYS A 338 -28.11 -22.00 2.42
N LYS A 339 -27.63 -21.14 1.51
CA LYS A 339 -27.79 -21.34 0.06
C LYS A 339 -27.04 -22.57 -0.46
N MET A 340 -25.83 -22.81 0.03
CA MET A 340 -25.03 -23.99 -0.32
C MET A 340 -25.66 -25.30 0.20
N ASN A 341 -26.35 -25.24 1.36
CA ASN A 341 -27.05 -26.40 1.91
C ASN A 341 -28.38 -26.70 1.18
N ALA A 342 -29.12 -25.67 0.76
CA ALA A 342 -30.37 -25.82 0.02
C ALA A 342 -30.19 -26.42 -1.39
N ARG A 343 -29.00 -26.31 -1.99
CA ARG A 343 -28.69 -26.86 -3.33
C ARG A 343 -28.39 -28.37 -3.34
N LYS A 344 -28.42 -29.07 -2.20
CA LYS A 344 -28.26 -30.54 -2.18
C LYS A 344 -29.62 -31.23 -2.32
N PRO A 345 -29.80 -32.17 -3.28
CA PRO A 345 -31.03 -32.94 -3.34
C PRO A 345 -31.16 -33.81 -2.09
N LEU A 346 -32.33 -33.75 -1.44
CA LEU A 346 -32.73 -34.65 -0.36
C LEU A 346 -32.61 -36.10 -0.86
N LYS A 347 -31.69 -36.88 -0.30
CA LYS A 347 -31.71 -38.34 -0.47
C LYS A 347 -32.96 -38.85 0.24
N MET A 348 -34.02 -39.14 -0.51
CA MET A 348 -35.14 -39.92 -0.01
C MET A 348 -34.62 -41.34 0.27
N SER A 349 -34.57 -41.73 1.54
CA SER A 349 -34.31 -43.12 1.93
C SER A 349 -35.48 -43.98 1.50
N ALA A 350 -35.25 -44.91 0.57
CA ALA A 350 -36.22 -45.94 0.25
C ALA A 350 -36.47 -46.80 1.50
N SER A 351 -37.71 -46.80 1.99
CA SER A 351 -38.16 -47.75 3.00
C SER A 351 -38.21 -49.13 2.34
N SER A 352 -37.42 -50.05 2.90
CA SER A 352 -37.44 -51.46 2.55
C SER A 352 -38.79 -52.08 2.96
N GLY A 353 -39.68 -52.27 1.99
CA GLY A 353 -40.83 -53.15 2.13
C GLY A 353 -40.35 -54.61 2.18
N ARG A 354 -40.38 -55.20 3.36
CA ARG A 354 -40.43 -56.65 3.59
C ARG A 354 -41.93 -56.98 3.66
N THR A 355 -42.49 -57.88 2.86
CA THR A 355 -42.56 -59.33 3.12
C THR A 355 -43.00 -60.11 1.87
N PRO A 356 -42.74 -61.44 1.83
CA PRO A 356 -43.16 -62.32 0.73
C PRO A 356 -44.66 -62.59 0.70
#